data_AF-A0A413IG28-F1
#
_entry.id   AF-A0A413IG28-F1
#
_cell.length_a   1.000
_cell.length_b   1.000
_cell.length_c   1.000
_cell.angle_alpha   90.00
_cell.angle_beta   90.00
_cell.angle_gamma   90.00
#
_symmetry.space_group_name_H-M   'P 1'
#
loop_
_entity.id
_entity.type
_entity.pdbx_description
1 polymer ?
#
loop_
_entity_poly.entity_id
_entity_poly.type
_entity_poly.pdbx_seq_one_letter_code
_entity_poly.pdbx_strand_id
1 'polypeptide(L)'
;MMLLCFSIDNWINTVGILLAILTFIIERYYTSKLNKKLTKENWYLTIIVQPKLEEINKYYNDLIQKIVATIEDLKVKSTTQNHNDYIIDKAIAQDKLKEHRNEFFDDFVTLIQSFDKALASKIQNTLLELDDYCTKVVDSENAKDFSRHVLENKSKLLALLYEKLAK
;
A
#
# COMPACT_ATOMS: atom_id res chain seq x y z
N MET A 1 -37.46 55.45 -29.98
CA MET A 1 -37.06 54.98 -28.63
C MET A 1 -37.32 53.49 -28.43
N MET A 2 -38.43 52.93 -28.91
CA MET A 2 -38.80 51.51 -28.74
C MET A 2 -37.90 50.49 -29.48
N LEU A 3 -37.37 50.85 -30.66
CA LEU A 3 -36.46 49.98 -31.44
C LEU A 3 -35.06 49.80 -30.82
N LEU A 4 -34.62 50.77 -30.00
CA LEU A 4 -33.31 50.70 -29.33
C LEU A 4 -33.34 49.76 -28.11
N CYS A 5 -34.44 49.74 -27.35
CA CYS A 5 -34.62 48.78 -26.24
C CYS A 5 -34.60 47.33 -26.72
N PHE A 6 -35.32 47.01 -27.81
CA PHE A 6 -35.37 45.65 -28.34
C PHE A 6 -34.01 45.13 -28.80
N SER A 7 -33.15 46.03 -29.31
CA SER A 7 -31.78 45.68 -29.69
C SER A 7 -30.86 45.47 -28.48
N ILE A 8 -31.04 46.25 -27.41
CA ILE A 8 -30.24 46.15 -26.18
C ILE A 8 -30.59 44.88 -25.42
N ASP A 9 -31.88 44.56 -25.29
CA ASP A 9 -32.36 43.35 -24.61
C ASP A 9 -31.90 42.07 -25.34
N ASN A 10 -31.94 42.07 -26.68
CA ASN A 10 -31.39 40.97 -27.47
C ASN A 10 -29.87 40.83 -27.29
N TRP A 11 -29.14 41.94 -27.17
CA TRP A 11 -27.70 41.92 -26.98
C TRP A 11 -27.32 41.38 -25.59
N ILE A 12 -28.03 41.82 -24.55
CA ILE A 12 -27.87 41.32 -23.17
C ILE A 12 -28.14 39.82 -23.10
N ASN A 13 -29.22 39.33 -23.72
CA ASN A 13 -29.52 37.89 -23.77
C ASN A 13 -28.45 37.10 -24.54
N THR A 14 -27.96 37.63 -25.66
CA THR A 14 -26.92 36.97 -26.46
C THR A 14 -25.61 36.84 -25.68
N VAL A 15 -25.21 37.90 -24.98
CA VAL A 15 -24.02 37.90 -24.11
C VAL A 15 -24.21 36.96 -22.91
N GLY A 16 -25.39 36.94 -22.31
CA GLY A 16 -25.74 36.02 -21.22
C GLY A 16 -25.64 34.55 -21.63
N ILE A 17 -26.12 34.20 -22.82
CA ILE A 17 -26.00 32.85 -23.38
C ILE A 17 -24.53 32.50 -23.64
N LEU A 18 -23.74 33.44 -24.18
CA LEU A 18 -22.30 33.26 -24.42
C LEU A 18 -21.52 33.00 -23.13
N LEU A 19 -21.82 33.74 -22.06
CA LEU A 19 -21.25 33.53 -20.73
C LEU A 19 -21.64 32.16 -20.15
N ALA A 20 -22.91 31.77 -20.28
CA ALA A 20 -23.39 30.47 -19.82
C ALA A 20 -22.72 29.28 -20.55
N ILE A 21 -22.47 29.42 -21.85
CA ILE A 21 -21.73 28.42 -22.63
C ILE A 21 -20.28 28.32 -22.15
N LEU A 22 -19.64 29.46 -21.87
CA LEU A 22 -18.27 29.52 -21.36
C LEU A 22 -18.15 28.84 -19.99
N THR A 23 -19.04 29.16 -19.04
CA THR A 23 -19.05 28.54 -17.71
C THR A 23 -19.28 27.03 -17.82
N PHE A 24 -20.20 26.59 -18.67
CA PHE A 24 -20.46 25.16 -18.88
C PHE A 24 -19.26 24.40 -19.47
N ILE A 25 -18.54 24.98 -20.43
CA ILE A 25 -17.33 24.36 -20.99
C ILE A 25 -16.23 24.22 -19.93
N ILE A 26 -16.03 25.27 -19.12
CA ILE A 26 -15.05 25.27 -18.03
C ILE A 26 -15.41 24.20 -17.00
N GLU A 27 -16.65 24.19 -16.51
CA GLU A 27 -17.15 23.21 -15.55
C GLU A 27 -17.02 21.77 -16.07
N ARG A 28 -17.37 21.54 -17.34
CA ARG A 28 -17.28 20.21 -17.96
C ARG A 28 -15.85 19.73 -18.09
N TYR A 29 -14.90 20.63 -18.38
CA TYR A 29 -13.49 20.29 -18.44
C TYR A 29 -12.92 19.93 -17.05
N TYR A 30 -13.19 20.76 -16.04
CA TYR A 30 -12.78 20.48 -14.65
C TYR A 30 -13.40 19.18 -14.13
N THR A 31 -14.71 18.99 -14.33
CA THR A 31 -15.45 17.81 -13.89
C THR A 31 -14.95 16.53 -14.59
N SER A 32 -14.67 16.59 -15.89
CA SER A 32 -14.12 15.42 -16.60
C SER A 32 -12.74 15.02 -16.07
N LYS A 33 -11.86 15.99 -15.79
CA LYS A 33 -10.54 15.74 -15.23
C LYS A 33 -10.63 15.16 -13.81
N LEU A 34 -11.52 15.71 -12.98
CA LEU A 34 -11.79 15.24 -11.63
C LEU A 34 -12.34 13.81 -11.63
N ASN A 35 -13.36 13.54 -12.46
CA ASN A 35 -13.96 12.22 -12.58
C ASN A 35 -12.94 11.17 -13.05
N LYS A 36 -12.07 11.50 -14.01
CA LYS A 36 -10.99 10.60 -14.44
C LYS A 36 -10.00 10.27 -13.31
N LYS A 37 -9.68 11.24 -12.44
CA LYS A 37 -8.81 11.02 -11.26
C LYS A 37 -9.53 10.12 -10.25
N LEU A 38 -10.76 10.46 -9.88
CA LEU A 38 -11.59 9.71 -8.94
C LEU A 38 -11.85 8.27 -9.40
N THR A 39 -12.13 8.05 -10.70
CA THR A 39 -12.33 6.70 -11.23
C THR A 39 -11.06 5.84 -11.11
N LYS A 40 -9.87 6.41 -11.35
CA LYS A 40 -8.60 5.68 -11.21
C LYS A 40 -8.30 5.34 -9.75
N GLU A 41 -8.53 6.29 -8.84
CA GLU A 41 -8.34 6.08 -7.40
C GLU A 41 -9.32 5.06 -6.82
N ASN A 42 -10.59 5.16 -7.22
CA ASN A 42 -11.62 4.20 -6.83
C ASN A 42 -11.32 2.81 -7.38
N TRP A 43 -10.89 2.71 -8.64
CA TRP A 43 -10.47 1.43 -9.23
C TRP A 43 -9.29 0.82 -8.48
N TYR A 44 -8.26 1.62 -8.16
CA TYR A 44 -7.12 1.15 -7.36
C TYR A 44 -7.54 0.60 -6.00
N LEU A 45 -8.41 1.32 -5.28
CA LEU A 45 -8.94 0.87 -4.00
C LEU A 45 -9.73 -0.44 -4.10
N THR A 46 -10.70 -0.49 -5.02
CA THR A 46 -11.62 -1.62 -5.13
C THR A 46 -10.97 -2.87 -5.70
N ILE A 47 -10.01 -2.70 -6.63
CA ILE A 47 -9.43 -3.82 -7.38
C ILE A 47 -8.09 -4.28 -6.80
N ILE A 48 -7.28 -3.37 -6.26
CA ILE A 48 -5.93 -3.69 -5.79
C ILE A 48 -5.87 -3.74 -4.27
N VAL A 49 -6.35 -2.70 -3.57
CA VAL A 49 -6.17 -2.59 -2.12
C VAL A 49 -7.13 -3.47 -1.34
N GLN A 50 -8.45 -3.28 -1.51
CA GLN A 50 -9.49 -3.98 -0.74
C GLN A 50 -9.37 -5.51 -0.75
N PRO A 51 -9.25 -6.19 -1.92
CA PRO A 51 -9.15 -7.65 -1.93
C PRO A 51 -7.86 -8.17 -1.29
N LYS A 52 -6.80 -7.35 -1.27
CA LYS A 52 -5.51 -7.70 -0.68
C LYS A 52 -5.41 -7.38 0.81
N LEU A 53 -6.35 -6.65 1.41
CA LEU A 53 -6.32 -6.35 2.85
C LEU A 53 -6.39 -7.61 3.72
N GLU A 54 -7.19 -8.59 3.32
CA GLU A 54 -7.27 -9.86 4.04
C GLU A 54 -5.97 -10.64 3.94
N GLU A 55 -5.36 -10.69 2.75
CA GLU A 55 -4.05 -11.32 2.53
C GLU A 55 -2.94 -10.62 3.31
N ILE A 56 -2.91 -9.27 3.34
CA ILE A 56 -2.00 -8.50 4.18
C ILE A 56 -2.20 -8.88 5.64
N ASN A 57 -3.44 -8.85 6.14
CA ASN A 57 -3.72 -9.19 7.53
C ASN A 57 -3.24 -10.59 7.90
N LYS A 58 -3.48 -11.55 7.01
CA LYS A 58 -3.05 -12.94 7.17
C LYS A 58 -1.53 -13.05 7.17
N TYR A 59 -0.85 -12.44 6.20
CA TYR A 59 0.61 -12.44 6.11
C TYR A 59 1.27 -11.92 7.40
N TYR A 60 0.84 -10.77 7.92
CA TYR A 60 1.43 -10.21 9.13
C TYR A 60 1.15 -11.07 10.37
N ASN A 61 -0.02 -11.69 10.47
CA ASN A 61 -0.33 -12.60 11.57
C ASN A 61 0.49 -13.90 11.48
N ASP A 62 0.60 -14.47 10.29
CA ASP A 62 1.37 -15.69 10.02
C ASP A 62 2.86 -15.44 10.27
N LEU A 63 3.38 -14.26 9.92
CA LEU A 63 4.77 -13.86 10.20
C LEU A 63 5.05 -13.82 11.70
N ILE A 64 4.14 -13.25 12.51
CA ILE A 64 4.27 -13.23 13.98
C ILE A 64 4.34 -14.66 14.52
N GLN A 65 3.39 -15.51 14.13
CA GLN A 65 3.33 -16.89 14.62
C GLN A 65 4.57 -17.69 14.22
N LYS A 66 4.99 -17.61 12.96
CA LYS A 66 6.15 -18.33 12.44
C LYS A 66 7.45 -17.92 13.12
N ILE A 67 7.70 -16.63 13.32
CA ILE A 67 8.95 -16.16 13.93
C ILE A 67 8.99 -16.48 15.43
N VAL A 68 7.88 -16.32 16.15
CA VAL A 68 7.81 -16.72 17.57
C VAL A 68 8.07 -18.22 17.72
N ALA A 69 7.40 -19.06 16.93
CA ALA A 69 7.61 -20.50 16.95
C ALA A 69 9.05 -20.89 16.57
N THR A 70 9.64 -20.20 15.59
CA THR A 70 11.04 -20.40 15.18
C THR A 70 12.01 -20.07 16.31
N ILE A 71 11.81 -18.96 17.02
CA ILE A 71 12.67 -18.57 18.14
C ILE A 71 12.55 -19.54 19.31
N GLU A 72 11.34 -20.02 19.59
CA GLU A 72 11.12 -21.04 20.63
C GLU A 72 11.82 -22.36 20.27
N ASP A 73 11.69 -22.83 19.02
CA ASP A 73 12.38 -24.03 18.53
C ASP A 73 13.91 -23.87 18.60
N LEU A 74 14.44 -22.74 18.13
CA LEU A 74 15.88 -22.45 18.16
C LEU A 74 16.43 -22.40 19.59
N LYS A 75 15.67 -21.84 20.55
CA LYS A 75 16.06 -21.85 21.96
C LYS A 75 16.17 -23.27 22.51
N VAL A 76 15.19 -24.13 22.24
CA VAL A 76 15.24 -25.54 22.66
C VAL A 76 16.44 -26.25 22.03
N LYS A 77 16.66 -26.05 20.73
CA LYS A 77 17.79 -26.66 19.99
C LYS A 77 19.15 -26.17 20.44
N SER A 78 19.28 -24.88 20.79
CA SER A 78 20.53 -24.30 21.31
C SER A 78 21.03 -25.00 22.58
N THR A 79 20.11 -25.62 23.34
CA THR A 79 20.42 -26.33 24.59
C THR A 79 20.53 -27.84 24.45
N THR A 80 20.09 -28.41 23.31
CA THR A 80 19.94 -29.86 23.12
C THR A 80 20.78 -30.43 21.98
N GLN A 81 21.20 -29.61 21.01
CA GLN A 81 21.95 -30.03 19.84
C GLN A 81 23.41 -29.54 19.87
N ASN A 82 24.25 -30.19 19.06
CA ASN A 82 25.61 -29.71 18.81
C ASN A 82 25.60 -28.41 18.00
N HIS A 83 26.63 -27.58 18.22
CA HIS A 83 26.72 -26.24 17.65
C HIS A 83 26.57 -26.18 16.13
N ASN A 84 27.15 -27.15 15.40
CA ASN A 84 27.07 -27.20 13.94
C ASN A 84 25.65 -27.47 13.44
N ASP A 85 24.93 -28.41 14.06
CA ASP A 85 23.56 -28.75 13.67
C ASP A 85 22.61 -27.59 13.96
N TYR A 86 22.82 -26.92 15.10
CA TYR A 86 22.08 -25.71 15.46
C TYR A 86 22.29 -24.55 14.46
N ILE A 87 23.53 -24.34 13.97
CA ILE A 87 23.80 -23.32 12.94
C ILE A 87 23.06 -23.65 11.63
N ILE A 88 23.06 -24.92 11.23
CA ILE A 88 22.37 -25.37 10.01
C ILE A 88 20.85 -25.13 10.15
N ASP A 89 20.26 -25.52 11.29
CA ASP A 89 18.83 -25.32 11.55
C ASP A 89 18.45 -23.84 11.56
N LYS A 90 19.31 -22.96 12.11
CA LYS A 90 19.12 -21.51 12.08
C LYS A 90 19.12 -20.95 10.65
N ALA A 91 20.05 -21.39 9.81
CA ALA A 91 20.12 -20.98 8.41
C ALA A 91 18.87 -21.44 7.63
N ILE A 92 18.44 -22.69 7.83
CA ILE A 92 17.21 -23.23 7.21
C ILE A 92 15.98 -22.42 7.63
N ALA A 93 15.89 -22.03 8.91
CA ALA A 93 14.78 -21.23 9.40
C ALA A 93 14.74 -19.84 8.75
N GLN A 94 15.90 -19.18 8.60
CA GLN A 94 16.00 -17.90 7.90
C GLN A 94 15.59 -18.01 6.42
N ASP A 95 16.03 -19.06 5.72
CA ASP A 95 15.64 -19.29 4.31
C ASP A 95 14.14 -19.54 4.15
N LYS A 96 13.50 -20.31 5.05
CA LYS A 96 12.05 -20.53 5.03
C LYS A 96 11.25 -19.24 5.26
N LEU A 97 11.73 -18.37 6.15
CA LEU A 97 11.09 -17.06 6.38
C LEU A 97 11.21 -16.18 5.14
N LYS A 98 12.38 -16.20 4.47
CA LYS A 98 12.63 -15.49 3.22
C LYS A 98 11.77 -15.98 2.06
N GLU A 99 11.56 -17.29 1.95
CA GLU A 99 10.69 -17.89 0.93
C GLU A 99 9.23 -17.46 1.12
N HIS A 100 8.70 -17.65 2.32
CA HIS A 100 7.32 -17.26 2.66
C HIS A 100 7.04 -15.78 2.43
N ARG A 101 8.07 -14.96 2.63
CA ARG A 101 8.06 -13.52 2.36
C ARG A 101 8.00 -13.23 0.87
N ASN A 102 8.87 -13.85 0.06
CA ASN A 102 8.95 -13.59 -1.38
C ASN A 102 7.64 -13.95 -2.08
N GLU A 103 6.99 -15.05 -1.69
CA GLU A 103 5.69 -15.45 -2.25
C GLU A 103 4.64 -14.36 -2.11
N PHE A 104 4.57 -13.69 -0.95
CA PHE A 104 3.62 -12.60 -0.74
C PHE A 104 4.08 -11.29 -1.40
N PHE A 105 5.38 -10.98 -1.34
CA PHE A 105 5.90 -9.69 -1.80
C PHE A 105 5.97 -9.56 -3.31
N ASP A 106 6.36 -10.60 -4.05
CA ASP A 106 6.52 -10.50 -5.50
C ASP A 106 5.16 -10.23 -6.15
N ASP A 107 4.12 -10.95 -5.75
CA ASP A 107 2.76 -10.76 -6.26
C ASP A 107 2.20 -9.39 -5.88
N PHE A 108 2.33 -9.00 -4.61
CA PHE A 108 1.76 -7.75 -4.10
C PHE A 108 2.46 -6.50 -4.66
N VAL A 109 3.80 -6.48 -4.66
CA VAL A 109 4.57 -5.32 -5.15
C VAL A 109 4.42 -5.18 -6.66
N THR A 110 4.37 -6.28 -7.42
CA THR A 110 4.17 -6.23 -8.89
C THR A 110 2.83 -5.59 -9.25
N LEU A 111 1.75 -5.94 -8.54
CA LEU A 111 0.44 -5.34 -8.75
C LEU A 111 0.46 -3.84 -8.51
N ILE A 112 1.09 -3.39 -7.43
CA ILE A 112 1.18 -1.95 -7.12
C ILE A 112 2.10 -1.23 -8.10
N GLN A 113 3.19 -1.86 -8.53
CA GLN A 113 4.13 -1.27 -9.49
C GLN A 113 3.49 -1.00 -10.84
N SER A 114 2.53 -1.84 -11.26
CA SER A 114 1.74 -1.61 -12.48
C SER A 114 0.87 -0.35 -12.40
N PHE A 115 0.47 0.06 -11.19
CA PHE A 115 -0.35 1.24 -10.94
C PHE A 115 0.50 2.49 -10.64
N ASP A 116 1.45 2.38 -9.71
CA ASP A 116 2.35 3.45 -9.30
C ASP A 116 3.72 2.90 -8.85
N LYS A 117 4.74 3.18 -9.67
CA LYS A 117 6.13 2.76 -9.40
C LYS A 117 6.73 3.41 -8.14
N ALA A 118 6.39 4.67 -7.86
CA ALA A 118 6.92 5.37 -6.70
C ALA A 118 6.31 4.81 -5.41
N LEU A 119 5.01 4.51 -5.42
CA LEU A 119 4.34 3.85 -4.30
C LEU A 119 4.90 2.44 -4.08
N ALA A 120 5.08 1.66 -5.15
CA ALA A 120 5.66 0.33 -5.07
C ALA A 120 7.06 0.35 -4.44
N SER A 121 7.91 1.32 -4.80
CA SER A 121 9.24 1.47 -4.19
C SER A 121 9.18 1.79 -2.70
N LYS A 122 8.26 2.66 -2.25
CA LYS A 122 8.06 2.95 -0.81
C LYS A 122 7.61 1.71 -0.04
N ILE A 123 6.69 0.95 -0.63
CA ILE A 123 6.18 -0.29 -0.05
C ILE A 123 7.30 -1.32 0.04
N GLN A 124 8.06 -1.52 -1.04
CA GLN A 124 9.21 -2.43 -1.07
C GLN A 124 10.22 -2.08 0.02
N ASN A 125 10.55 -0.80 0.21
CA ASN A 125 11.46 -0.38 1.28
C ASN A 125 10.92 -0.68 2.68
N THR A 126 9.62 -0.39 2.91
CA THR A 126 8.96 -0.69 4.21
C THR A 126 9.01 -2.18 4.52
N LEU A 127 8.87 -3.02 3.50
CA LEU A 127 8.90 -4.47 3.63
C LEU A 127 10.32 -5.02 3.80
N LEU A 128 11.32 -4.42 3.15
CA LEU A 128 12.73 -4.73 3.37
C LEU A 128 13.19 -4.36 4.78
N GLU A 129 12.73 -3.23 5.34
CA GLU A 129 12.99 -2.87 6.74
C GLU A 129 12.44 -3.93 7.72
N LEU A 130 11.27 -4.50 7.43
CA LEU A 130 10.69 -5.58 8.21
C LEU A 130 11.55 -6.84 8.13
N ASP A 131 12.06 -7.15 6.95
CA ASP A 131 12.91 -8.31 6.69
C ASP A 131 14.25 -8.26 7.43
N ASP A 132 14.91 -7.10 7.36
CA ASP A 132 16.14 -6.83 8.12
C ASP A 132 15.89 -6.99 9.63
N TYR A 133 14.70 -6.59 10.10
CA TYR A 133 14.32 -6.76 11.50
C TYR A 133 14.06 -8.22 11.87
N CYS A 134 13.33 -8.97 11.04
CA CYS A 134 13.11 -10.41 11.21
C CYS A 134 14.43 -11.17 11.32
N THR A 135 15.39 -10.87 10.45
CA THR A 135 16.72 -11.49 10.47
C THR A 135 17.45 -11.23 11.80
N LYS A 136 17.47 -9.97 12.26
CA LYS A 136 18.08 -9.59 13.55
C LYS A 136 17.42 -10.27 14.75
N VAL A 137 16.11 -10.44 14.71
CA VAL A 137 15.33 -11.05 15.79
C VAL A 137 15.57 -12.56 15.87
N VAL A 138 15.66 -13.24 14.72
CA VAL A 138 16.10 -14.65 14.65
C VAL A 138 17.56 -14.77 15.09
N ASP A 139 18.43 -13.83 14.70
CA ASP A 139 19.84 -13.87 15.07
C ASP A 139 20.09 -13.73 16.57
N SER A 140 19.35 -12.82 17.20
CA SER A 140 19.42 -12.54 18.64
C SER A 140 18.55 -13.45 19.51
N GLU A 141 17.73 -14.32 18.89
CA GLU A 141 16.73 -15.18 19.56
C GLU A 141 15.80 -14.42 20.53
N ASN A 142 15.58 -13.14 20.26
CA ASN A 142 14.85 -12.26 21.13
C ASN A 142 13.58 -11.77 20.45
N ALA A 143 12.48 -12.46 20.73
CA ALA A 143 11.15 -12.09 20.25
C ALA A 143 10.53 -10.91 21.03
N LYS A 144 11.23 -10.36 22.04
CA LYS A 144 10.69 -9.26 22.83
C LYS A 144 10.45 -8.06 21.92
N ASP A 145 9.23 -7.52 21.97
CA ASP A 145 8.76 -6.43 21.12
C ASP A 145 8.65 -6.75 19.61
N PHE A 146 8.89 -8.00 19.18
CA PHE A 146 8.77 -8.40 17.77
C PHE A 146 7.39 -8.11 17.19
N SER A 147 6.34 -8.61 17.86
CA SER A 147 4.95 -8.41 17.42
C SER A 147 4.59 -6.93 17.32
N ARG A 148 5.15 -6.07 18.19
CA ARG A 148 4.92 -4.64 18.15
C ARG A 148 5.51 -4.02 16.89
N HIS A 149 6.77 -4.31 16.55
CA HIS A 149 7.39 -3.78 15.33
C HIS A 149 6.75 -4.32 14.06
N VAL A 150 6.29 -5.57 14.05
CA VAL A 150 5.52 -6.12 12.93
C VAL A 150 4.20 -5.37 12.73
N LEU A 151 3.48 -5.06 13.81
CA LEU A 151 2.23 -4.28 13.75
C LEU A 151 2.46 -2.80 13.37
N GLU A 152 3.55 -2.19 13.84
CA GLU A 152 3.95 -0.84 13.42
C GLU A 152 4.26 -0.81 11.91
N ASN A 153 4.98 -1.82 11.39
CA ASN A 153 5.26 -1.95 9.96
C ASN A 153 3.97 -2.15 9.14
N LYS A 154 3.05 -3.00 9.62
CA LYS A 154 1.72 -3.16 9.03
C LYS A 154 0.97 -1.84 8.94
N SER A 155 1.00 -1.04 10.01
CA SER A 155 0.35 0.27 10.04
C SER A 155 0.97 1.24 9.02
N LYS A 156 2.31 1.27 8.91
CA LYS A 156 3.01 2.04 7.87
C LYS A 156 2.62 1.59 6.46
N LEU A 157 2.56 0.28 6.22
CA LEU A 157 2.15 -0.28 4.93
C LEU A 157 0.73 0.16 4.56
N LEU A 158 -0.22 0.01 5.49
CA LEU A 158 -1.60 0.47 5.29
C LEU A 158 -1.64 1.97 5.02
N ALA A 159 -0.91 2.79 5.78
CA ALA A 159 -0.85 4.23 5.56
C ALA A 159 -0.34 4.59 4.16
N LEU A 160 0.68 3.88 3.65
CA LEU A 160 1.17 4.06 2.27
C LEU A 160 0.11 3.69 1.23
N LEU A 161 -0.61 2.59 1.43
CA LEU A 161 -1.67 2.16 0.51
C LEU A 161 -2.79 3.20 0.40
N TYR A 162 -3.10 3.92 1.48
CA TYR A 162 -4.12 4.97 1.51
C TYR A 162 -3.57 6.39 1.23
N GLU A 163 -2.24 6.59 1.14
CA GLU A 163 -1.60 7.91 0.94
C GLU A 163 -2.13 8.63 -0.32
N LYS A 164 -2.41 7.87 -1.37
CA LYS A 164 -2.93 8.36 -2.66
C LYS A 164 -4.32 8.98 -2.59
N LEU A 165 -5.10 8.68 -1.56
CA LEU A 165 -6.49 9.13 -1.42
C LEU A 165 -6.60 10.44 -0.62
N ALA A 166 -5.53 10.82 0.06
CA ALA A 166 -5.49 12.03 0.89
C ALA A 166 -5.05 13.28 0.10
N LYS A 167 -4.80 13.18 -1.22
CA LYS A 167 -4.34 14.26 -2.11
C LYS A 167 -5.29 14.49 -3.29
#